data_AF-A0A9P8FM18-F1
#
_entry.id   AF-A0A9P8FM18-F1
#
_cell.length_a   1.000
_cell.length_b   1.000
_cell.length_c   1.000
_cell.angle_alpha   90.00
_cell.angle_beta   90.00
_cell.angle_gamma   90.00
#
_symmetry.space_group_name_H-M   'P 1'
#
loop_
_entity.id
_entity.type
_entity.pdbx_description
1 polymer ?
#
loop_
_entity_poly.entity_id
_entity_poly.type
_entity_poly.pdbx_seq_one_letter_code
_entity_poly.pdbx_strand_id
1 'polypeptide(L)'
;DIKDDAKAGIKSIALRHEKNTKAVLSGLAVVHTTLLAAAGAAIGAGPIFYIGTCGGALFTTANMIWRVRLSSVKNCWWWFRNGCWMTGGAITLGLTGEYLAHYLGWYENESR
;
A
#
# COMPACT_ATOMS: atom_id res chain seq x y z
N ASP A 1 20.79 -0.59 4.64
CA ASP A 1 20.50 0.02 3.33
C ASP A 1 21.54 1.03 2.92
N ILE A 2 21.36 2.35 2.87
CA ILE A 2 22.33 3.23 2.16
C ILE A 2 23.80 3.06 2.57
N LYS A 3 24.12 3.01 3.87
CA LYS A 3 25.50 2.85 4.36
C LYS A 3 26.05 1.43 4.23
N ASP A 4 25.19 0.42 4.32
CA ASP A 4 25.59 -0.98 4.24
C ASP A 4 25.66 -1.45 2.78
N ASP A 5 24.77 -0.97 1.91
CA ASP A 5 24.77 -1.22 0.47
C ASP A 5 25.97 -0.55 -0.21
N ALA A 6 26.34 0.66 0.22
CA ALA A 6 27.58 1.32 -0.20
C ALA A 6 28.83 0.53 0.21
N LYS A 7 28.82 -0.05 1.42
CA LYS A 7 29.93 -0.83 1.97
C LYS A 7 30.00 -2.25 1.38
N ALA A 8 28.88 -2.80 0.94
CA ALA A 8 28.74 -4.11 0.31
C ALA A 8 28.83 -4.05 -1.24
N GLY A 9 28.97 -2.86 -1.85
CA GLY A 9 29.05 -2.71 -3.30
C GLY A 9 27.74 -2.98 -4.05
N ILE A 10 26.62 -3.05 -3.33
CA ILE A 10 25.30 -3.33 -3.90
C ILE A 10 24.76 -2.03 -4.51
N LYS A 11 24.70 -1.97 -5.84
CA LYS A 11 24.07 -0.88 -6.60
C LYS A 11 22.54 -0.97 -6.51
N SER A 12 22.01 -0.81 -5.30
CA SER A 12 20.57 -0.74 -5.06
C SER A 12 19.99 0.51 -5.73
N ILE A 13 18.70 0.48 -6.11
CA ILE A 13 17.95 1.64 -6.59
C ILE A 13 18.04 2.80 -5.57
N ALA A 14 18.17 2.48 -4.27
CA ALA A 14 18.43 3.45 -3.21
C ALA A 14 19.77 4.19 -3.34
N LEU A 15 20.81 3.52 -3.88
CA LEU A 15 22.16 4.08 -4.08
C LEU A 15 22.24 4.95 -5.34
N ARG A 16 21.51 4.58 -6.40
CA ARG A 16 21.48 5.34 -7.68
C ARG A 16 20.47 6.50 -7.67
N HIS A 17 19.54 6.50 -6.72
CA HIS A 17 18.48 7.50 -6.58
C HIS A 17 18.32 7.95 -5.12
N GLU A 18 19.43 8.21 -4.43
CA GLU A 18 19.43 8.62 -3.01
C GLU A 18 18.53 9.85 -2.76
N LYS A 19 18.47 10.78 -3.72
CA LYS A 19 17.56 11.95 -3.69
C LYS A 19 16.13 11.67 -4.15
N ASN A 20 15.88 10.57 -4.86
CA ASN A 20 14.60 10.28 -5.53
C ASN A 20 13.96 8.95 -5.09
N THR A 21 14.49 8.28 -4.06
CA THR A 21 13.97 6.99 -3.59
C THR A 21 12.49 7.09 -3.21
N LYS A 22 12.09 8.21 -2.57
CA LYS A 22 10.68 8.48 -2.28
C LYS A 22 9.82 8.62 -3.55
N ALA A 23 10.34 9.19 -4.63
CA ALA A 23 9.61 9.31 -5.89
C ALA A 23 9.38 7.93 -6.53
N VAL A 24 10.38 7.06 -6.52
CA VAL A 24 10.23 5.67 -7.00
C VAL A 24 9.22 4.90 -6.15
N LEU A 25 9.29 5.02 -4.82
CA LEU A 25 8.34 4.39 -3.91
C LEU A 25 6.91 4.90 -4.13
N SER A 26 6.73 6.20 -4.36
CA SER A 26 5.43 6.77 -4.71
C SER A 26 4.92 6.23 -6.04
N GLY A 27 5.78 6.12 -7.05
CA GLY A 27 5.42 5.52 -8.34
C GLY A 27 4.94 4.08 -8.18
N LEU A 28 5.66 3.26 -7.42
CA LEU A 28 5.28 1.89 -7.12
C LEU A 28 3.96 1.80 -6.33
N ALA A 29 3.75 2.71 -5.36
CA ALA A 29 2.51 2.77 -4.59
C ALA A 29 1.30 3.09 -5.48
N VAL A 30 1.46 4.02 -6.43
CA VAL A 30 0.42 4.34 -7.42
C VAL A 30 0.14 3.13 -8.30
N VAL A 31 1.18 2.51 -8.87
CA VAL A 31 1.02 1.31 -9.73
C VAL A 31 0.29 0.19 -8.99
N HIS A 32 0.71 -0.14 -7.77
CA HIS A 32 0.06 -1.17 -6.96
C HIS A 32 -1.41 -0.85 -6.68
N THR A 33 -1.72 0.39 -6.29
CA THR A 33 -3.10 0.82 -6.02
C THR A 33 -3.97 0.74 -7.27
N THR A 34 -3.44 1.15 -8.42
CA THR A 34 -4.15 1.07 -9.71
C THR A 34 -4.42 -0.37 -10.12
N LEU A 35 -3.45 -1.27 -9.96
CA LEU A 35 -3.65 -2.71 -10.22
C LEU A 35 -4.71 -3.30 -9.29
N LEU A 36 -4.71 -2.90 -8.02
CA LEU A 36 -5.70 -3.34 -7.04
C LEU A 36 -7.11 -2.84 -7.39
N ALA A 37 -7.23 -1.58 -7.83
CA ALA A 37 -8.50 -1.03 -8.31
C ALA A 37 -8.98 -1.72 -9.59
N ALA A 38 -8.08 -2.02 -10.53
CA ALA A 38 -8.42 -2.77 -11.75
C ALA A 38 -8.91 -4.19 -11.44
N ALA A 39 -8.34 -4.84 -10.43
CA ALA A 39 -8.82 -6.14 -9.95
C ALA A 39 -10.25 -6.02 -9.38
N GLY A 40 -10.53 -4.98 -8.59
CA GLY A 40 -11.88 -4.66 -8.10
C GLY A 40 -12.89 -4.46 -9.25
N ALA A 41 -12.48 -3.74 -10.29
CA ALA A 41 -13.32 -3.53 -11.47
C ALA A 41 -13.60 -4.83 -12.24
N ALA A 42 -12.60 -5.71 -12.35
CA ALA A 42 -12.74 -7.00 -13.03
C ALA A 42 -13.71 -7.96 -12.31
N ILE A 43 -13.83 -7.87 -10.98
CA ILE A 43 -14.75 -8.70 -10.20
C ILE A 43 -16.09 -8.02 -9.91
N GLY A 44 -16.30 -6.79 -10.40
CA GLY A 44 -17.51 -6.02 -10.11
C GLY A 44 -17.67 -5.67 -8.63
N ALA A 45 -16.56 -5.42 -7.93
CA ALA A 45 -16.58 -5.04 -6.52
C ALA A 45 -17.35 -3.73 -6.29
N GLY A 46 -18.01 -3.64 -5.15
CA GLY A 46 -18.76 -2.48 -4.69
C GLY A 46 -17.89 -1.38 -4.07
N PRO A 47 -18.53 -0.27 -3.65
CA PRO A 47 -17.84 0.92 -3.12
C PRO A 47 -17.03 0.65 -1.85
N ILE A 48 -17.40 -0.33 -1.01
CA ILE A 48 -16.67 -0.65 0.22
C ILE A 48 -15.27 -1.17 -0.11
N PHE A 49 -15.12 -1.97 -1.16
CA PHE A 49 -13.81 -2.38 -1.67
C PHE A 49 -12.95 -1.17 -2.06
N TYR A 50 -13.46 -0.25 -2.87
CA TYR A 50 -12.64 0.88 -3.33
C TYR A 50 -12.23 1.82 -2.20
N ILE A 51 -13.16 2.13 -1.28
CA ILE A 51 -12.88 3.02 -0.16
C ILE A 51 -11.99 2.33 0.88
N GLY A 52 -12.34 1.11 1.29
CA GLY A 52 -11.65 0.36 2.32
C GLY A 52 -10.31 -0.19 1.84
N THR A 53 -10.35 -1.00 0.78
CA THR A 53 -9.17 -1.71 0.27
C THR A 53 -8.22 -0.77 -0.48
N CYS A 54 -8.69 -0.13 -1.57
CA CYS A 54 -7.82 0.72 -2.39
C CYS A 54 -7.45 2.02 -1.65
N GLY A 55 -8.43 2.68 -1.02
CA GLY A 55 -8.21 3.89 -0.23
C GLY A 55 -7.32 3.65 0.98
N GLY A 56 -7.58 2.56 1.72
CA GLY A 56 -6.74 2.14 2.85
C GLY A 56 -5.30 1.85 2.43
N ALA A 57 -5.10 1.06 1.38
CA ALA A 57 -3.77 0.74 0.87
C ALA A 57 -2.98 1.98 0.42
N LEU A 58 -3.65 2.90 -0.28
CA LEU A 58 -3.04 4.15 -0.72
C LEU A 58 -2.67 5.03 0.47
N PHE A 59 -3.57 5.19 1.44
CA PHE A 59 -3.37 6.04 2.61
C PHE A 59 -2.23 5.54 3.49
N THR A 60 -2.21 4.25 3.83
CA THR A 60 -1.16 3.67 4.68
C THR A 60 0.21 3.75 4.00
N THR A 61 0.28 3.45 2.71
CA THR A 61 1.52 3.47 1.93
C THR A 61 2.02 4.91 1.73
N ALA A 62 1.14 5.86 1.43
CA ALA A 62 1.50 7.28 1.33
C ALA A 62 2.01 7.84 2.67
N ASN A 63 1.34 7.51 3.78
CA ASN A 63 1.77 7.91 5.11
C ASN A 63 3.14 7.31 5.46
N MET A 64 3.39 6.05 5.10
CA MET A 64 4.70 5.41 5.25
C MET A 64 5.78 6.16 4.47
N ILE A 65 5.57 6.41 3.17
CA ILE A 65 6.54 7.11 2.30
C ILE A 65 6.85 8.52 2.84
N TRP A 66 5.83 9.20 3.35
CA TRP A 66 5.99 10.53 3.92
C TRP A 66 6.85 10.49 5.19
N ARG A 67 6.55 9.59 6.14
CA ARG A 67 7.19 9.56 7.47
C ARG A 67 8.51 8.79 7.53
N VAL A 68 8.78 7.88 6.61
CA VAL A 68 9.99 7.04 6.66
C VAL A 68 11.26 7.88 6.50
N ARG A 69 12.25 7.60 7.37
CA ARG A 69 13.61 8.17 7.32
C ARG A 69 14.58 7.11 6.81
N LEU A 70 14.90 7.18 5.53
CA LEU A 70 15.78 6.22 4.84
C LEU A 70 17.23 6.24 5.34
N SER A 71 17.66 7.31 6.01
CA SER A 71 18.99 7.42 6.62
C SER A 71 19.17 6.57 7.88
N SER A 72 18.08 6.05 8.46
CA SER A 72 18.10 5.25 9.69
C SER A 72 17.57 3.84 9.43
N VAL A 73 18.44 2.85 9.57
CA VAL A 73 18.09 1.42 9.40
C VAL A 73 17.01 1.00 10.40
N LYS A 74 17.09 1.46 11.66
CA LYS A 74 16.06 1.18 12.68
C LYS A 74 14.69 1.72 12.28
N ASN A 75 14.64 2.93 11.73
CA ASN A 75 13.38 3.54 11.29
C ASN A 75 12.83 2.83 10.04
N CYS A 76 13.70 2.49 9.08
CA CYS A 76 13.31 1.75 7.88
C CYS A 76 12.73 0.38 8.24
N TRP A 77 13.39 -0.38 9.11
CA TRP A 77 12.92 -1.70 9.54
C TRP A 77 11.59 -1.62 10.31
N TRP A 78 11.42 -0.61 11.15
CA TRP A 78 10.16 -0.37 11.84
C TRP A 78 9.02 -0.11 10.84
N TRP A 79 9.24 0.77 9.85
CA TRP A 79 8.23 1.06 8.82
C TRP A 79 7.99 -0.12 7.89
N PHE A 80 9.01 -0.93 7.60
CA PHE A 80 8.85 -2.15 6.82
C PHE A 80 7.94 -3.15 7.53
N ARG A 81 8.23 -3.44 8.81
CA ARG A 81 7.43 -4.37 9.59
C ARG A 81 6.02 -3.84 9.84
N ASN A 82 5.89 -2.63 10.38
CA ASN A 82 4.58 -2.08 10.73
C ASN A 82 3.78 -1.65 9.50
N GLY A 83 4.44 -1.13 8.47
CA GLY A 83 3.79 -0.77 7.20
C GLY A 83 3.16 -1.97 6.52
N CYS A 84 3.81 -3.14 6.55
CA CYS A 84 3.21 -4.39 6.05
C CYS A 84 1.92 -4.74 6.82
N TRP A 85 1.93 -4.66 8.14
CA TRP A 85 0.74 -4.91 8.96
C TRP A 85 -0.36 -3.86 8.73
N MET A 86 -0.01 -2.59 8.58
CA MET A 86 -0.97 -1.51 8.34
C MET A 86 -1.62 -1.63 6.96
N THR A 87 -0.82 -1.69 5.89
CA THR A 87 -1.32 -1.79 4.52
C THR A 87 -2.02 -3.12 4.27
N GLY A 88 -1.42 -4.23 4.72
CA GLY A 88 -2.04 -5.56 4.61
C GLY A 88 -3.34 -5.64 5.41
N GLY A 89 -3.34 -5.13 6.64
CA GLY A 89 -4.53 -5.06 7.48
C GLY A 89 -5.64 -4.21 6.86
N ALA A 90 -5.32 -3.05 6.29
CA ALA A 90 -6.29 -2.21 5.60
C ALA A 90 -6.92 -2.93 4.39
N ILE A 91 -6.11 -3.59 3.56
CA ILE A 91 -6.57 -4.39 2.42
C ILE A 91 -7.48 -5.54 2.88
N THR A 92 -7.05 -6.30 3.89
CA THR A 92 -7.83 -7.44 4.41
C THR A 92 -9.15 -6.99 5.02
N LEU A 93 -9.14 -5.90 5.81
CA LEU A 93 -10.36 -5.36 6.40
C LEU A 93 -11.33 -4.83 5.33
N GLY A 94 -10.81 -4.14 4.30
CA GLY A 94 -11.63 -3.68 3.17
C GLY A 94 -12.25 -4.84 2.39
N LEU A 95 -11.47 -5.88 2.09
CA LEU A 95 -11.95 -7.10 1.43
C LEU A 95 -12.99 -7.85 2.27
N THR A 96 -12.76 -7.95 3.59
CA THR A 96 -13.70 -8.59 4.51
C THR A 96 -14.99 -7.79 4.62
N GLY A 97 -14.89 -6.45 4.68
CA GLY A 97 -16.05 -5.56 4.67
C GLY A 97 -16.86 -5.69 3.39
N GLU A 98 -16.19 -5.73 2.24
CA GLU A 98 -16.83 -5.97 0.95
C GLU A 98 -17.54 -7.33 0.91
N TYR A 99 -16.86 -8.39 1.36
CA TYR A 99 -17.44 -9.73 1.44
C TYR A 99 -18.68 -9.78 2.33
N LEU A 100 -18.62 -9.14 3.51
CA LEU A 100 -19.75 -9.06 4.43
C LEU A 100 -20.91 -8.23 3.85
N ALA A 101 -20.62 -7.13 3.14
CA ALA A 101 -21.64 -6.32 2.48
C ALA A 101 -22.42 -7.10 1.42
N HIS A 102 -21.70 -7.88 0.60
CA HIS A 102 -22.33 -8.81 -0.33
C HIS A 102 -23.10 -9.93 0.39
N TYR A 103 -22.51 -10.53 1.44
CA TYR A 103 -23.16 -11.60 2.20
C TYR A 103 -24.45 -11.15 2.91
N LEU A 104 -24.48 -9.92 3.40
CA LEU A 104 -25.64 -9.32 4.07
C LEU A 104 -26.63 -8.65 3.12
N GLY A 105 -26.37 -8.67 1.79
CA GLY A 105 -27.26 -8.09 0.78
C GLY A 105 -27.36 -6.56 0.83
N TRP A 106 -26.35 -5.86 1.36
CA TRP A 106 -26.38 -4.39 1.46
C TRP A 106 -26.50 -3.70 0.09
N TYR A 107 -25.90 -4.28 -0.94
CA TYR A 107 -25.98 -3.76 -2.30
C TYR A 107 -27.31 -4.09 -3.00
N GLU A 108 -28.09 -5.06 -2.52
CA GLU A 108 -29.42 -5.35 -3.06
C GLU A 108 -30.46 -4.33 -2.57
N ASN A 109 -30.36 -3.92 -1.31
CA ASN A 109 -31.25 -2.91 -0.72
C ASN A 109 -31.10 -1.50 -1.34
N GLU A 110 -29.98 -1.22 -2.02
CA GLU A 110 -29.72 0.07 -2.69
C GLU A 110 -30.40 0.17 -4.07
N SER A 111 -30.91 -0.95 -4.60
CA SER A 111 -31.55 -1.05 -5.93
C SER A 111 -33.08 -1.15 -5.90
N ARG A 112 -33.72 -0.97 -4.72
CA ARG A 112 -35.17 -1.05 -4.53
C ARG A 112 -35.80 0.30 -4.24
#